data_AF-A0A945V9R3-F1
#
_entry.id   AF-A0A945V9R3-F1
#
_cell.length_a   1.000
_cell.length_b   1.000
_cell.length_c   1.000
_cell.angle_alpha   90.00
_cell.angle_beta   90.00
_cell.angle_gamma   90.00
#
_symmetry.space_group_name_H-M   'P 1'
#
loop_
_entity.id
_entity.type
_entity.pdbx_description
1 polymer ?
#
loop_
_entity_poly.entity_id
_entity_poly.type
_entity_poly.pdbx_seq_one_letter_code
_entity_poly.pdbx_strand_id
1 'polypeptide(L)'
;MNNISLPKIHSTNYNKNECEIGVVHVGFGAFHRAHQAVYMDDYMSQTNDLRWGIAAVNLRESETAHFEKTVQEIKANGGYLIKSYSSDGHDSVRMVRSHIGFYDWTTDIE
;
A
#
# COMPACT_ATOMS: atom_id res chain seq x y z
N MET A 1 -35.22 2.63 -5.45
CA MET A 1 -33.86 2.19 -5.83
C MET A 1 -32.90 3.14 -5.13
N ASN A 2 -32.17 2.69 -4.11
CA ASN A 2 -31.23 3.54 -3.39
C ASN A 2 -29.99 3.75 -4.26
N ASN A 3 -29.81 4.97 -4.74
CA ASN A 3 -28.66 5.37 -5.52
C ASN A 3 -27.49 5.58 -4.54
N ILE A 4 -26.82 4.50 -4.13
CA ILE A 4 -25.62 4.59 -3.30
C ILE A 4 -24.52 5.19 -4.18
N SER A 5 -24.24 6.48 -3.99
CA SER A 5 -23.06 7.10 -4.58
C SER A 5 -21.83 6.42 -3.99
N LEU A 6 -21.00 5.83 -4.85
CA LEU A 6 -19.73 5.26 -4.43
C LEU A 6 -18.84 6.39 -3.88
N PRO A 7 -18.15 6.17 -2.74
CA PRO A 7 -17.26 7.18 -2.18
C PRO A 7 -16.18 7.56 -3.20
N LYS A 8 -15.90 8.85 -3.34
CA LYS A 8 -14.80 9.32 -4.18
C LYS A 8 -13.48 8.81 -3.61
N ILE A 9 -12.76 8.01 -4.40
CA ILE A 9 -11.46 7.44 -4.02
C ILE A 9 -10.35 8.38 -4.51
N HIS A 10 -9.54 8.88 -3.60
CA HIS A 10 -8.29 9.57 -3.95
C HIS A 10 -7.24 8.55 -4.43
N SER A 11 -6.55 8.83 -5.53
CA SER A 11 -5.44 7.99 -6.00
C SER A 11 -4.35 8.87 -6.59
N THR A 12 -3.11 8.50 -6.30
CA THR A 12 -1.91 9.03 -6.93
C THR A 12 -1.80 8.58 -8.40
N ASN A 13 -1.10 9.36 -9.23
CA ASN A 13 -1.07 9.21 -10.69
C ASN A 13 0.32 8.94 -11.29
N TYR A 14 1.36 8.72 -10.48
CA TYR A 14 2.68 8.34 -10.98
C TYR A 14 2.68 6.95 -11.65
N ASN A 15 3.61 6.74 -12.58
CA ASN A 15 3.78 5.45 -13.27
C ASN A 15 4.52 4.45 -12.37
N LYS A 16 3.81 3.46 -11.84
CA LYS A 16 4.40 2.41 -10.98
C LYS A 16 5.50 1.60 -11.66
N ASN A 17 5.47 1.48 -12.99
CA ASN A 17 6.46 0.72 -13.74
C ASN A 17 7.81 1.43 -13.84
N GLU A 18 7.85 2.72 -13.50
CA GLU A 18 9.07 3.53 -13.46
C GLU A 18 9.63 3.65 -12.03
N CYS A 19 8.96 3.06 -11.04
CA CYS A 19 9.40 3.13 -9.64
C CYS A 19 10.55 2.14 -9.35
N GLU A 20 11.49 2.59 -8.53
CA GLU A 20 12.58 1.78 -7.98
C GLU A 20 12.39 1.58 -6.47
N ILE A 21 12.92 0.47 -5.94
CA ILE A 21 12.88 0.19 -4.50
C ILE A 21 13.94 1.07 -3.81
N GLY A 22 13.49 2.02 -2.99
CA GLY A 22 14.34 2.83 -2.12
C GLY A 22 14.18 2.51 -0.64
N VAL A 23 13.12 1.80 -0.27
CA VAL A 23 12.82 1.44 1.13
C VAL A 23 12.47 -0.03 1.24
N VAL A 24 13.15 -0.71 2.16
CA VAL A 24 12.74 -2.03 2.66
C VAL A 24 12.00 -1.82 3.97
N HIS A 25 10.76 -2.30 4.05
CA HIS A 25 9.96 -2.26 5.25
C HIS A 25 9.74 -3.66 5.82
N VAL A 26 10.28 -3.91 7.02
CA VAL A 26 10.13 -5.17 7.74
C VAL A 26 8.88 -5.11 8.61
N GLY A 27 7.91 -5.97 8.30
CA GLY A 27 6.63 -6.05 9.00
C GLY A 27 5.50 -5.32 8.27
N PHE A 28 4.79 -6.05 7.41
CA PHE A 28 3.69 -5.50 6.61
C PHE A 28 2.36 -5.39 7.38
N GLY A 29 2.37 -4.59 8.45
CA GLY A 29 1.22 -4.37 9.33
C GLY A 29 0.29 -3.22 8.90
N ALA A 30 -0.84 -3.10 9.60
CA ALA A 30 -1.83 -2.06 9.35
C ALA A 30 -1.28 -0.63 9.57
N PHE A 31 -0.46 -0.42 10.60
CA PHE A 31 0.11 0.90 10.90
C PHE A 31 1.03 1.41 9.77
N HIS A 32 1.95 0.58 9.29
CA HIS A 32 2.81 0.92 8.17
C HIS A 32 1.98 1.30 6.93
N ARG A 33 0.98 0.48 6.60
CA ARG A 33 0.11 0.69 5.45
C ARG A 33 -0.69 1.99 5.53
N ALA A 34 -1.15 2.37 6.72
CA ALA A 34 -1.95 3.56 6.96
C ALA A 34 -1.12 4.83 7.19
N HIS A 35 0.18 4.70 7.43
CA HIS A 35 1.05 5.82 7.81
C HIS A 35 2.21 6.02 6.83
N GLN A 36 3.28 5.25 6.96
CA GLN A 36 4.52 5.48 6.18
C GLN A 36 4.30 5.32 4.67
N ALA A 37 3.53 4.31 4.27
CA ALA A 37 3.24 4.06 2.87
C ALA A 37 2.41 5.17 2.22
N VAL A 38 1.52 5.81 2.99
CA VAL A 38 0.71 6.95 2.54
C VAL A 38 1.61 8.14 2.19
N TYR A 39 2.54 8.49 3.07
CA TYR A 39 3.47 9.59 2.83
C TYR A 39 4.37 9.33 1.62
N MET A 40 4.82 8.09 1.43
CA MET A 40 5.66 7.74 0.29
C MET A 40 4.91 7.80 -1.04
N ASP A 41 3.64 7.37 -1.03
CA ASP A 41 2.74 7.45 -2.17
C ASP A 41 2.52 8.91 -2.59
N ASP A 42 2.26 9.79 -1.63
CA ASP A 42 2.10 11.23 -1.87
C ASP A 42 3.40 11.90 -2.34
N TYR A 43 4.52 11.56 -1.71
CA TYR A 43 5.83 12.10 -2.07
C TYR A 43 6.18 11.78 -3.54
N MET A 44 6.05 10.52 -3.95
CA MET A 44 6.31 10.12 -5.34
C MET A 44 5.37 10.83 -6.32
N SER A 45 4.08 10.99 -5.95
CA SER A 45 3.11 11.68 -6.80
C SER A 45 3.37 13.18 -6.95
N GLN A 46 3.87 13.84 -5.89
CA GLN A 46 4.09 15.28 -5.88
C GLN A 46 5.44 15.68 -6.47
N THR A 47 6.46 14.84 -6.30
CA THR A 47 7.84 15.17 -6.68
C THR A 47 8.31 14.48 -7.95
N ASN A 48 7.63 13.40 -8.36
CA ASN A 48 8.08 12.49 -9.40
C ASN A 48 9.46 11.86 -9.14
N ASP A 49 9.95 11.88 -7.89
CA ASP A 49 11.12 11.10 -7.48
C ASP A 49 10.66 9.66 -7.19
N LEU A 50 10.66 8.83 -8.23
CA LEU A 50 10.12 7.47 -8.21
C LEU A 50 11.07 6.43 -7.60
N ARG A 51 12.20 6.86 -7.02
CA ARG A 51 13.18 5.98 -6.38
C ARG A 51 12.79 5.54 -4.98
N TRP A 52 11.63 5.97 -4.49
CA TRP A 52 11.18 5.77 -3.10
C TRP A 52 10.10 4.69 -2.95
N GLY A 53 9.99 3.79 -3.92
CA GLY A 53 9.10 2.64 -3.82
C GLY A 53 9.45 1.75 -2.62
N ILE A 54 8.43 1.12 -2.04
CA ILE A 54 8.56 0.27 -0.84
C ILE A 54 8.55 -1.20 -1.25
N ALA A 55 9.53 -1.95 -0.76
CA ALA A 55 9.51 -3.40 -0.66
C ALA A 55 9.05 -3.82 0.73
N ALA A 56 7.91 -4.52 0.83
CA ALA A 56 7.42 -5.08 2.09
C ALA A 56 7.98 -6.49 2.31
N VAL A 57 8.48 -6.76 3.52
CA VAL A 57 9.08 -8.04 3.89
C VAL A 57 8.33 -8.66 5.06
N ASN A 58 7.92 -9.92 4.90
CA ASN A 58 7.47 -10.78 5.99
C ASN A 58 8.64 -11.64 6.51
N LEU A 59 8.80 -11.70 7.83
CA LEU A 59 9.79 -12.54 8.52
C LEU A 59 9.16 -13.56 9.46
N ARG A 60 7.81 -13.57 9.58
CA ARG A 60 7.09 -14.35 10.57
C ARG A 60 6.24 -15.40 9.88
N GLU A 61 6.52 -16.66 10.17
CA GLU A 61 5.80 -17.79 9.55
C GLU A 61 4.31 -17.76 9.91
N SER A 62 4.00 -17.30 11.13
CA SER A 62 2.61 -17.09 11.57
C SER A 62 1.83 -16.09 10.71
N GLU A 63 2.50 -15.22 9.96
CA GLU A 63 1.88 -14.18 9.14
C GLU A 63 1.85 -14.54 7.64
N THR A 64 2.51 -15.62 7.21
CA THR A 64 2.70 -15.98 5.78
C THR A 64 1.38 -16.05 5.01
N ALA A 65 0.38 -16.76 5.52
CA ALA A 65 -0.92 -16.88 4.86
C ALA A 65 -1.63 -15.52 4.73
N HIS A 66 -1.53 -14.65 5.73
CA HIS A 66 -2.11 -13.31 5.67
C HIS A 66 -1.35 -12.40 4.71
N PHE A 67 -0.01 -12.47 4.72
CA PHE A 67 0.86 -11.73 3.83
C PHE A 67 0.58 -12.10 2.38
N GLU A 68 0.61 -13.38 2.03
CA GLU A 68 0.35 -13.88 0.68
C GLU A 68 -1.01 -13.38 0.15
N LYS A 69 -2.08 -13.58 0.94
CA LYS A 69 -3.42 -13.12 0.55
C LYS A 69 -3.46 -11.62 0.28
N THR A 70 -2.87 -10.83 1.17
CA THR A 70 -2.84 -9.37 1.03
C THR A 70 -2.05 -8.96 -0.22
N VAL A 71 -0.94 -9.64 -0.52
CA VAL A 71 -0.14 -9.39 -1.73
C VAL A 71 -0.93 -9.71 -3.00
N GLN A 72 -1.66 -10.83 -3.02
CA GLN A 72 -2.52 -11.19 -4.15
C GLN A 72 -3.60 -10.13 -4.40
N GLU A 73 -4.28 -9.66 -3.34
CA GLU A 73 -5.28 -8.60 -3.43
C GLU A 73 -4.68 -7.28 -3.93
N ILE A 74 -3.50 -6.90 -3.45
CA ILE A 74 -2.82 -5.67 -3.90
C ILE A 74 -2.42 -5.76 -5.37
N LYS A 75 -1.87 -6.90 -5.81
CA LYS A 75 -1.49 -7.11 -7.21
C LYS A 75 -2.71 -7.06 -8.13
N ALA A 76 -3.83 -7.66 -7.72
CA ALA A 76 -5.07 -7.65 -8.50
C ALA A 76 -5.70 -6.25 -8.62
N ASN A 77 -5.57 -5.41 -7.59
CA ASN A 77 -6.23 -4.11 -7.51
C ASN A 77 -5.30 -2.91 -7.78
N GLY A 78 -3.99 -3.14 -7.92
CA GLY A 78 -2.96 -2.11 -8.09
C GLY A 78 -2.55 -1.37 -6.82
N GLY A 79 -3.17 -1.68 -5.67
CA GLY A 79 -2.98 -1.06 -4.37
C GLY A 79 -3.98 -1.58 -3.32
N TYR A 80 -4.05 -0.92 -2.17
CA TYR A 80 -5.07 -1.15 -1.14
C TYR A 80 -5.72 0.16 -0.69
N LEU A 81 -6.89 0.07 -0.08
CA LEU A 81 -7.62 1.24 0.40
C LEU A 81 -7.27 1.58 1.86
N ILE A 82 -7.12 2.88 2.14
CA ILE A 82 -7.12 3.44 3.48
C ILE A 82 -8.33 4.34 3.62
N LYS A 83 -9.12 4.09 4.66
CA LYS A 83 -10.21 4.97 5.08
C LYS A 83 -9.79 5.77 6.30
N SER A 84 -9.83 7.09 6.18
CA SER A 84 -9.57 8.01 7.28
C SER A 84 -10.89 8.55 7.80
N TYR A 85 -11.01 8.60 9.12
CA TYR A 85 -12.14 9.16 9.84
C TYR A 85 -11.67 10.38 10.62
N SER A 86 -12.43 11.46 10.56
CA SER A 86 -12.17 12.69 11.30
C SER A 86 -13.32 12.98 12.27
N SER A 87 -13.03 13.64 13.38
CA SER A 87 -14.02 13.98 14.42
C SER A 87 -15.09 14.96 13.94
N ASP A 88 -14.82 15.70 12.86
CA ASP A 88 -15.76 16.62 12.21
C ASP A 88 -16.65 15.94 11.16
N GLY A 89 -16.60 14.61 11.05
CA GLY A 89 -17.42 13.82 10.13
C GLY A 89 -16.87 13.74 8.71
N HIS A 90 -15.67 14.27 8.44
CA HIS A 90 -15.02 14.09 7.15
C HIS A 90 -14.38 12.71 7.05
N ASP A 91 -15.07 11.82 6.37
CA ASP A 91 -14.52 10.54 5.92
C ASP A 91 -13.84 10.70 4.56
N SER A 92 -12.66 10.11 4.40
CA SER A 92 -11.98 10.03 3.11
C SER A 92 -11.49 8.62 2.84
N VAL A 93 -11.47 8.25 1.56
CA VAL A 93 -10.94 6.96 1.10
C VAL A 93 -9.85 7.24 0.08
N ARG A 94 -8.69 6.62 0.25
CA ARG A 94 -7.60 6.68 -0.72
C ARG A 94 -7.09 5.30 -1.10
N MET A 95 -6.64 5.16 -2.34
CA MET A 95 -5.80 4.05 -2.78
C MET A 95 -4.35 4.39 -2.44
N VAL A 96 -3.63 3.43 -1.84
CA VAL A 96 -2.19 3.52 -1.59
C VAL A 96 -1.48 2.54 -2.51
N ARG A 97 -0.46 3.03 -3.23
CA ARG A 97 0.16 2.31 -4.35
C ARG A 97 1.69 2.21 -4.25
N SER A 98 2.27 2.74 -3.17
CA SER A 98 3.72 2.89 -2.97
C SER A 98 4.49 1.58 -2.76
N HIS A 99 3.79 0.47 -2.50
CA HIS A 99 4.40 -0.86 -2.51
C HIS A 99 4.59 -1.39 -3.92
N ILE A 100 5.84 -1.67 -4.26
CA ILE A 100 6.27 -2.18 -5.57
C ILE A 100 6.99 -3.53 -5.47
N GLY A 101 7.32 -3.98 -4.26
CA GLY A 101 7.93 -5.29 -3.99
C GLY A 101 7.32 -5.94 -2.75
N PHE A 102 7.22 -7.28 -2.77
CA PHE A 102 6.73 -8.09 -1.68
C PHE A 102 7.55 -9.38 -1.59
N TYR A 103 8.12 -9.63 -0.41
CA TYR A 103 9.01 -10.75 -0.18
C TYR A 103 8.62 -11.46 1.12
N ASP A 104 8.42 -12.77 1.06
CA ASP A 104 8.17 -13.58 2.24
C ASP A 104 9.41 -14.43 2.52
N TRP A 105 10.21 -14.00 3.50
CA TRP A 105 11.43 -14.71 3.85
C TRP A 105 11.17 -16.10 4.41
N THR A 106 9.96 -16.35 4.92
CA THR A 106 9.65 -17.64 5.53
C THR A 106 9.48 -18.76 4.51
N THR A 107 9.28 -18.40 3.23
CA THR A 107 9.19 -19.34 2.12
C THR A 107 10.49 -19.44 1.33
N ASP A 108 11.42 -18.50 1.53
CA ASP A 108 12.70 -18.38 0.82
C ASP A 108 13.86 -18.97 1.64
N ILE A 109 13.65 -20.15 2.23
CA ILE A 109 14.71 -20.86 2.98
C ILE A 109 15.40 -21.83 2.01
N GLU A 110 16.60 -21.44 1.55
CA GLU A 110 17.59 -22.38 0.96
C GLU A 110 18.18 -23.32 2.02
#